data_AF-A0A6M5YEP6-F1
#
_entry.id   AF-A0A6M5YEP6-F1
#
_cell.length_a   1.000
_cell.length_b   1.000
_cell.length_c   1.000
_cell.angle_alpha   90.00
_cell.angle_beta   90.00
_cell.angle_gamma   90.00
#
_symmetry.space_group_name_H-M   'P 1'
#
loop_
_entity.id
_entity.type
_entity.pdbx_description
1 polymer ?
#
loop_
_entity_poly.entity_id
_entity_poly.type
_entity_poly.pdbx_seq_one_letter_code
_entity_poly.pdbx_strand_id
1 'polypeptide(L)'
;MFTPRTPRSKIALAALFIALIVTIPGKAQEIKLKPLADYENSLKQYYTARLQADRLEFAEKTQKKWWYYLPTFGYAFRGPTVNVNTGLFAEIDKDNQTKKAQFSAITAQTELAYREELHQLRTQYRIMEVQREAITDIYVVEKIENRIYSVAEEANQQKQITPVEHSKALLLYQTQLLAHDTERRLFAQKIIELERLARFNYPTDLLENQTEWAQHPKPKL
;
A
#
# COMPACT_ATOMS: atom_id res chain seq x y z
N MET A 1 14.58 -60.79 4.39
CA MET A 1 15.56 -59.68 4.53
C MET A 1 15.29 -58.71 3.37
N PHE A 2 14.46 -57.69 3.60
CA PHE A 2 14.06 -56.72 2.57
C PHE A 2 14.92 -55.47 2.72
N THR A 3 15.80 -55.19 1.75
CA THR A 3 16.47 -53.89 1.64
C THR A 3 15.66 -53.01 0.69
N PRO A 4 15.23 -51.81 1.11
CA PRO A 4 14.46 -50.92 0.26
C PRO A 4 15.40 -50.28 -0.78
N ARG A 5 15.08 -50.48 -2.07
CA ARG A 5 15.70 -49.74 -3.18
C ARG A 5 15.43 -48.25 -2.96
N THR A 6 16.47 -47.49 -2.63
CA THR A 6 16.38 -46.06 -2.34
C THR A 6 16.01 -45.25 -3.59
N PRO A 7 15.29 -44.13 -3.42
CA PRO A 7 14.54 -43.51 -4.49
C PRO A 7 15.38 -42.42 -5.19
N ARG A 8 16.47 -42.81 -5.86
CA ARG A 8 17.31 -41.86 -6.63
C ARG A 8 16.49 -41.07 -7.66
N SER A 9 15.45 -41.67 -8.21
CA SER A 9 14.51 -41.01 -9.13
C SER A 9 13.66 -39.93 -8.46
N LYS A 10 13.28 -40.09 -7.18
CA LYS A 10 12.47 -39.10 -6.46
C LYS A 10 13.29 -37.87 -6.07
N ILE A 11 14.57 -38.06 -5.72
CA ILE A 11 15.50 -36.96 -5.43
C ILE A 11 15.81 -36.18 -6.71
N ALA A 12 16.02 -36.87 -7.84
CA ALA A 12 16.21 -36.23 -9.13
C ALA A 12 14.97 -35.44 -9.58
N LEU A 13 13.77 -36.00 -9.39
CA LEU A 13 12.51 -35.29 -9.67
C LEU A 13 12.31 -34.07 -8.78
N ALA A 14 12.63 -34.16 -7.49
CA ALA A 14 12.55 -33.02 -6.58
C ALA A 14 13.54 -31.91 -6.95
N ALA A 15 14.77 -32.27 -7.32
CA ALA A 15 15.78 -31.31 -7.79
C ALA A 15 15.37 -30.63 -9.10
N LEU A 16 14.74 -31.38 -10.01
CA LEU A 16 14.24 -30.85 -11.29
C LEU A 16 13.02 -29.92 -11.06
N PHE A 17 12.16 -30.23 -10.10
CA PHE A 17 11.04 -29.38 -9.70
C PHE A 17 11.52 -28.06 -9.06
N ILE A 18 12.53 -28.12 -8.19
CA ILE A 18 13.14 -26.93 -7.59
C ILE A 18 13.84 -26.07 -8.65
N ALA A 19 14.57 -26.69 -9.59
CA ALA A 19 15.19 -25.97 -10.71
C ALA A 19 14.14 -25.33 -11.64
N LEU A 20 12.98 -25.98 -11.84
CA LEU A 20 11.88 -25.43 -12.63
C LEU A 20 11.20 -24.23 -11.94
N ILE A 21 11.11 -24.23 -10.61
CA ILE A 21 10.57 -23.10 -9.83
C ILE A 21 11.55 -21.92 -9.82
N VAL A 22 12.86 -22.17 -9.72
CA VAL A 22 13.90 -21.12 -9.71
C VAL A 22 14.08 -20.47 -11.10
N THR A 23 13.71 -21.18 -12.17
CA THR A 23 13.81 -20.68 -13.55
C THR A 23 12.53 -20.04 -14.07
N ILE A 24 11.49 -19.85 -13.24
CA ILE A 24 10.40 -18.94 -13.62
C ILE A 24 11.05 -17.56 -13.68
N PRO A 25 11.28 -16.98 -14.88
CA PRO A 25 11.69 -15.60 -14.92
C PRO A 25 10.50 -14.87 -14.32
N GLY A 26 10.68 -14.26 -13.15
CA GLY A 26 9.76 -13.26 -12.67
C GLY A 26 9.68 -12.26 -13.80
N LYS A 27 8.62 -12.37 -14.62
CA LYS A 27 8.32 -11.39 -15.66
C LYS A 27 8.34 -10.09 -14.91
N ALA A 28 9.36 -9.27 -15.14
CA ALA A 28 9.42 -7.94 -14.58
C ALA A 28 8.08 -7.32 -14.93
N GLN A 29 7.20 -7.24 -13.93
CA GLN A 29 5.84 -6.77 -14.14
C GLN A 29 6.04 -5.36 -14.67
N GLU A 30 5.62 -5.12 -15.89
CA GLU A 30 5.79 -3.83 -16.52
C GLU A 30 4.97 -2.84 -15.67
N ILE A 31 5.67 -2.10 -14.80
CA ILE A 31 5.05 -1.23 -13.82
C ILE A 31 4.46 -0.07 -14.61
N LYS A 32 3.13 -0.12 -14.81
CA LYS A 32 2.38 0.88 -15.57
C LYS A 32 1.65 1.79 -14.60
N LEU A 33 1.65 3.08 -14.92
CA LEU A 33 0.84 4.06 -14.21
C LEU A 33 -0.64 3.70 -14.40
N LYS A 34 -1.32 3.31 -13.31
CA LYS A 34 -2.74 2.97 -13.32
C LYS A 34 -3.59 4.25 -13.33
N PRO A 35 -4.89 4.16 -13.67
CA PRO A 35 -5.80 5.29 -13.54
C PRO A 35 -5.81 5.87 -12.11
N LEU A 36 -5.89 7.20 -11.99
CA LEU A 36 -5.96 7.90 -10.70
C LEU A 36 -7.04 7.33 -9.77
N ALA A 37 -8.20 6.98 -10.34
CA ALA A 37 -9.34 6.44 -9.58
C ALA A 37 -8.96 5.19 -8.78
N ASP A 38 -8.09 4.32 -9.30
CA ASP A 38 -7.67 3.10 -8.61
C ASP A 38 -6.83 3.43 -7.37
N TYR A 39 -5.93 4.41 -7.48
CA TYR A 39 -5.13 4.89 -6.35
C TYR A 39 -5.99 5.60 -5.29
N GLU A 40 -6.95 6.42 -5.70
CA GLU A 40 -7.88 7.09 -4.78
C GLU A 40 -8.75 6.08 -4.03
N ASN A 41 -9.25 5.06 -4.73
CA ASN A 41 -10.06 4.00 -4.14
C ASN A 41 -9.28 3.21 -3.08
N SER A 42 -8.03 2.84 -3.39
CA SER A 42 -7.14 2.18 -2.44
C SER A 42 -6.90 3.02 -1.18
N LEU A 43 -6.57 4.30 -1.36
CA LEU A 43 -6.35 5.21 -0.24
C LEU A 43 -7.60 5.34 0.62
N LYS A 44 -8.77 5.47 -0.03
CA LYS A 44 -10.07 5.52 0.65
C LYS A 44 -10.32 4.25 1.46
N GLN A 45 -10.09 3.07 0.88
CA GLN A 45 -10.26 1.78 1.57
C GLN A 45 -9.40 1.71 2.84
N TYR A 46 -8.13 2.09 2.75
CA TYR A 46 -7.22 2.14 3.89
C TYR A 46 -7.76 3.05 5.02
N TYR A 47 -8.17 4.28 4.70
CA TYR A 47 -8.70 5.19 5.72
C TYR A 47 -10.06 4.76 6.27
N THR A 48 -10.91 4.12 5.47
CA THR A 48 -12.16 3.54 5.98
C THR A 48 -11.91 2.39 6.95
N ALA A 49 -10.96 1.49 6.64
CA ALA A 49 -10.61 0.37 7.51
C ALA A 49 -9.93 0.87 8.80
N ARG A 50 -9.03 1.85 8.70
CA ARG A 50 -8.42 2.51 9.85
C ARG A 50 -9.46 3.16 10.76
N LEU A 51 -10.39 3.92 10.19
CA LEU A 51 -11.46 4.55 10.96
C LEU A 51 -12.33 3.51 11.68
N GLN A 52 -12.63 2.38 11.02
CA GLN A 52 -13.37 1.28 11.65
C GLN A 52 -12.59 0.67 12.82
N ALA A 53 -11.28 0.44 12.67
CA ALA A 53 -10.43 -0.05 13.74
C ALA A 53 -10.41 0.91 14.94
N ASP A 54 -10.22 2.22 14.70
CA ASP A 54 -10.22 3.24 15.75
C ASP A 54 -11.57 3.32 16.47
N ARG A 55 -12.68 3.10 15.75
CA ARG A 55 -14.03 3.04 16.33
C ARG A 55 -14.22 1.83 17.24
N LEU A 56 -13.71 0.66 16.84
CA LEU A 56 -13.76 -0.54 17.66
C LEU A 56 -12.94 -0.37 18.93
N GLU A 57 -11.71 0.13 18.82
CA GLU A 57 -10.84 0.40 19.96
C GLU A 57 -11.51 1.41 20.92
N PHE A 58 -12.12 2.47 20.39
CA PHE A 58 -12.86 3.43 21.20
C PHE A 58 -14.05 2.79 21.91
N ALA A 59 -14.82 1.95 21.22
CA ALA A 59 -15.97 1.26 21.79
C ALA A 59 -15.55 0.32 22.93
N GLU A 60 -14.50 -0.47 22.75
CA GLU A 60 -13.96 -1.36 23.79
C GLU A 60 -13.49 -0.58 25.02
N LYS A 61 -12.77 0.53 24.82
CA LYS A 61 -12.31 1.39 25.93
C LYS A 61 -13.44 2.08 26.68
N THR A 62 -14.55 2.40 26.02
CA THR A 62 -15.64 3.20 26.59
C THR A 62 -16.85 2.41 27.07
N GLN A 63 -16.88 1.08 26.88
CA GLN A 63 -17.87 0.17 27.45
C GLN A 63 -17.77 0.15 29.00
N LYS A 64 -18.43 1.09 29.65
CA LYS A 64 -18.72 1.02 31.09
C LYS A 64 -19.94 0.13 31.29
N LYS A 65 -19.85 -0.80 32.25
CA LYS A 65 -20.97 -1.68 32.60
C LYS A 65 -22.11 -0.86 33.22
N TRP A 66 -23.34 -1.08 32.76
CA TRP A 66 -24.53 -0.31 33.17
C TRP A 66 -24.75 -0.30 34.69
N TRP A 67 -24.29 -1.33 35.40
CA TRP A 67 -24.39 -1.44 36.86
C TRP A 67 -23.50 -0.48 37.64
N TYR A 68 -22.49 0.15 37.03
CA TYR A 68 -21.72 1.23 37.68
C TYR A 68 -22.55 2.49 37.93
N TYR A 69 -23.74 2.58 37.34
CA TYR A 69 -24.66 3.71 37.47
C TYR A 69 -25.85 3.40 38.38
N LEU A 70 -25.89 2.22 39.00
CA LEU A 70 -26.93 1.88 39.97
C LEU A 70 -26.67 2.60 41.30
N PRO A 71 -27.74 3.02 42.01
CA PRO A 71 -27.59 3.57 43.35
C PRO A 71 -26.96 2.54 44.28
N THR A 72 -26.06 3.00 45.15
CA THR A 72 -25.39 2.12 46.11
C THR A 72 -26.38 1.74 47.22
N PHE A 73 -26.65 0.45 47.37
CA PHE A 73 -27.45 -0.09 48.47
C PHE A 73 -26.53 -0.42 49.64
N GLY A 74 -26.79 0.19 50.80
CA GLY A 74 -26.04 -0.03 52.03
C GLY A 74 -26.95 -0.46 53.18
N TYR A 75 -26.35 -1.04 54.22
CA TYR A 75 -27.03 -1.33 55.47
C TYR A 75 -26.42 -0.46 56.57
N ALA A 76 -27.22 0.46 57.12
CA ALA A 76 -26.82 1.25 58.28
C ALA A 76 -27.46 0.67 59.55
N PHE A 77 -26.99 1.10 60.72
CA PHE A 77 -27.49 0.65 62.04
C PHE A 77 -29.00 0.88 62.27
N ARG A 78 -29.70 1.56 61.34
CA ARG A 78 -31.14 1.88 61.38
C ARG A 78 -31.95 1.29 60.20
N GLY A 79 -31.40 0.33 59.45
CA GLY A 79 -32.08 -0.34 58.33
C GLY A 79 -31.44 -0.10 56.97
N PRO A 80 -32.04 -0.60 55.87
CA PRO A 80 -31.50 -0.43 54.52
C PRO A 80 -31.53 1.04 54.11
N THR A 81 -30.42 1.53 53.55
CA THR A 81 -30.30 2.89 53.04
C THR A 81 -29.99 2.86 51.55
N VAL A 82 -30.69 3.70 50.78
CA VAL A 82 -30.42 3.93 49.36
C VAL A 82 -29.80 5.31 49.23
N ASN A 83 -28.55 5.37 48.76
CA ASN A 83 -27.90 6.65 48.52
C ASN A 83 -27.97 6.99 47.02
N VAL A 84 -28.75 8.00 46.67
CA VAL A 84 -28.87 8.52 45.31
C VAL A 84 -28.10 9.83 45.24
N ASN A 85 -26.93 9.82 44.60
CA ASN A 85 -26.11 11.01 44.42
C ASN A 85 -26.51 11.74 43.13
N THR A 86 -27.01 12.97 43.22
CA THR A 86 -27.34 13.81 42.06
C THR A 86 -26.10 14.23 41.26
N GLY A 87 -24.92 14.29 41.90
CA GLY A 87 -23.64 14.50 41.23
C GLY A 87 -23.29 13.40 40.23
N LEU A 88 -23.75 12.17 40.47
CA LEU A 88 -23.56 11.03 39.56
C LEU A 88 -24.24 11.28 38.20
N PHE A 89 -25.41 11.91 38.18
CA PHE A 89 -26.12 12.23 36.93
C PHE A 89 -25.41 13.33 36.13
N ALA A 90 -24.88 14.35 36.80
CA ALA A 90 -24.08 15.40 36.15
C ALA A 90 -22.76 14.84 35.60
N GLU A 91 -22.12 13.92 36.31
CA GLU A 91 -20.93 13.20 35.83
C GLU A 91 -21.24 12.32 34.62
N ILE A 92 -22.39 11.63 34.59
CA ILE A 92 -22.83 10.84 33.43
C ILE A 92 -23.00 11.72 32.19
N ASP A 93 -23.65 12.87 32.32
CA ASP A 93 -23.86 13.76 31.17
C ASP A 93 -22.52 14.33 30.66
N LYS A 94 -21.64 14.76 31.58
CA LYS A 94 -20.28 15.19 31.24
C LYS A 94 -19.47 14.07 30.55
N ASP A 95 -19.52 12.85 31.07
CA ASP A 95 -18.86 11.67 30.46
C ASP A 95 -19.42 11.40 29.06
N ASN A 96 -20.73 11.50 28.85
CA ASN A 96 -21.33 11.31 27.54
C ASN A 96 -20.93 12.40 26.54
N GLN A 97 -20.90 13.66 26.96
CA GLN A 97 -20.45 14.78 26.14
C GLN A 97 -18.98 14.65 25.77
N THR A 98 -18.12 14.31 26.73
CA THR A 98 -16.69 14.08 26.45
C THR A 98 -16.44 12.90 25.52
N LYS A 99 -17.15 11.77 25.71
CA LYS A 99 -17.08 10.63 24.77
C LYS A 99 -17.51 11.00 23.36
N LYS A 100 -18.62 11.73 23.22
CA LYS A 100 -19.09 12.23 21.92
C LYS A 100 -18.06 13.15 21.26
N ALA A 101 -17.48 14.08 22.03
CA ALA A 101 -16.45 14.98 21.54
C ALA A 101 -15.19 14.22 21.11
N GLN A 102 -14.73 13.25 21.90
CA GLN A 102 -13.59 12.39 21.55
C GLN A 102 -13.84 11.59 20.27
N PHE A 103 -15.03 10.97 20.13
CA PHE A 103 -15.40 10.27 18.92
C PHE A 103 -15.41 11.19 17.70
N SER A 104 -15.99 12.39 17.84
CA SER A 104 -16.00 13.38 16.75
C SER A 104 -14.59 13.85 16.37
N ALA A 105 -13.69 13.95 17.35
CA ALA A 105 -12.29 14.30 17.11
C ALA A 105 -11.56 13.20 16.32
N ILE A 106 -11.77 11.91 16.66
CA ILE A 106 -11.22 10.78 15.92
C ILE A 106 -11.68 10.81 14.45
N THR A 107 -12.98 11.03 14.22
CA THR A 107 -13.51 11.12 12.85
C THR A 107 -12.93 12.29 12.07
N ALA A 108 -12.86 13.47 12.69
CA ALA A 108 -12.36 14.68 12.05
C ALA A 108 -10.86 14.59 11.74
N GLN A 109 -10.07 14.05 12.67
CA GLN A 109 -8.63 13.85 12.49
C GLN A 109 -8.34 12.87 11.35
N THR A 110 -9.10 11.77 11.29
CA THR A 110 -8.96 10.77 10.22
C THR A 110 -9.35 11.34 8.86
N GLU A 111 -10.44 12.11 8.80
CA GLU A 111 -10.88 12.76 7.56
C GLU A 111 -9.89 13.83 7.08
N LEU A 112 -9.33 14.63 7.99
CA LEU A 112 -8.31 15.61 7.66
C LEU A 112 -7.05 14.94 7.09
N ALA A 113 -6.55 13.89 7.74
CA ALA A 113 -5.41 13.12 7.25
C ALA A 113 -5.67 12.51 5.87
N TYR A 114 -6.87 11.94 5.65
CA TYR A 114 -7.28 11.42 4.35
C TYR A 114 -7.27 12.50 3.26
N ARG A 115 -7.81 13.69 3.54
CA ARG A 115 -7.86 14.79 2.57
C ARG A 115 -6.47 15.32 2.23
N GLU A 116 -5.58 15.44 3.22
CA GLU A 116 -4.19 15.85 3.01
C GLU A 116 -3.44 14.86 2.12
N GLU A 117 -3.51 13.57 2.43
CA GLU A 117 -2.87 12.52 1.62
C GLU A 117 -3.51 12.41 0.22
N LEU A 118 -4.83 12.59 0.09
CA LEU A 118 -5.51 12.61 -1.20
C LEU A 118 -5.03 13.77 -2.09
N HIS A 119 -4.87 14.96 -1.51
CA HIS A 119 -4.32 16.10 -2.24
C HIS A 119 -2.88 15.84 -2.68
N GLN A 120 -2.04 15.31 -1.80
CA GLN A 120 -0.67 14.94 -2.14
C GLN A 120 -0.63 13.88 -3.25
N LEU A 121 -1.48 12.85 -3.17
CA LEU A 121 -1.61 11.81 -4.19
C LEU A 121 -1.95 12.41 -5.56
N ARG A 122 -2.95 13.29 -5.62
CA ARG A 122 -3.37 13.96 -6.86
C ARG A 122 -2.26 14.82 -7.45
N THR A 123 -1.55 15.57 -6.63
CA THR A 123 -0.41 16.39 -7.07
C THR A 123 0.70 15.52 -7.64
N GLN A 124 1.10 14.46 -6.93
CA GLN A 124 2.13 13.54 -7.40
C GLN A 124 1.72 12.83 -8.69
N TYR A 125 0.47 12.36 -8.76
CA TYR A 125 -0.07 11.74 -9.96
C TYR A 125 0.00 12.69 -11.16
N ARG A 126 -0.36 13.97 -10.99
CA ARG A 126 -0.28 14.95 -12.08
C ARG A 126 1.15 15.18 -12.56
N ILE A 127 2.11 15.22 -11.65
CA ILE A 127 3.55 15.29 -11.99
C ILE A 127 3.97 14.05 -12.78
N MET A 128 3.47 12.88 -12.41
CA MET A 128 3.77 11.63 -13.11
C MET A 128 3.14 11.55 -14.49
N GLU A 129 1.96 12.14 -14.72
CA GLU A 129 1.38 12.23 -16.06
C GLU A 129 2.27 13.01 -17.02
N VAL A 130 2.82 14.14 -16.58
CA VAL A 130 3.78 14.94 -17.37
C VAL A 130 5.06 14.13 -17.64
N GLN A 131 5.56 13.39 -16.65
CA GLN A 131 6.73 12.53 -16.84
C GLN A 131 6.44 11.37 -17.79
N ARG A 132 5.23 10.81 -17.77
CA ARG A 132 4.82 9.77 -18.72
C ARG A 132 4.88 10.28 -20.16
N GLU A 133 4.43 11.51 -20.39
CA GLU A 133 4.53 12.17 -21.70
C GLU A 133 6.00 12.32 -22.14
N ALA A 134 6.88 12.76 -21.23
CA ALA A 134 8.31 12.83 -21.51
C ALA A 134 8.92 11.45 -21.85
N ILE A 135 8.54 10.39 -21.14
CA ILE A 135 8.99 9.02 -21.45
C ILE A 135 8.48 8.56 -22.83
N THR A 136 7.27 8.95 -23.24
CA THR A 136 6.78 8.65 -24.60
C THR A 136 7.56 9.41 -25.66
N ASP A 137 7.97 10.65 -25.40
CA ASP A 137 8.81 11.43 -26.32
C ASP A 137 10.20 10.81 -26.50
N ILE A 138 10.78 10.28 -25.41
CA ILE A 138 12.05 9.52 -25.46
C ILE A 138 11.98 8.37 -26.45
N TYR A 139 10.85 7.65 -26.52
CA TYR A 139 10.71 6.55 -27.48
C TYR A 139 10.78 7.02 -28.95
N VAL A 140 10.26 8.22 -29.23
CA VAL A 140 10.36 8.83 -30.55
C VAL A 140 11.81 9.23 -30.84
N VAL A 141 12.49 9.84 -29.86
CA VAL A 141 13.89 10.25 -29.98
C VAL A 141 14.81 9.04 -30.18
N GLU A 142 14.64 7.99 -29.39
CA GLU A 142 15.41 6.74 -29.49
C GLU A 142 15.28 6.11 -30.88
N LYS A 143 14.10 6.15 -31.49
CA LYS A 143 13.88 5.66 -32.86
C LYS A 143 14.68 6.47 -33.89
N ILE A 144 14.77 7.79 -33.71
CA ILE A 144 15.56 8.67 -34.58
C ILE A 144 17.05 8.40 -34.38
N GLU A 145 17.51 8.32 -33.14
CA GLU A 145 18.91 8.03 -32.78
C GLU A 145 19.36 6.67 -33.33
N ASN A 146 18.53 5.64 -33.19
CA ASN A 146 18.78 4.32 -33.78
C ASN A 146 18.86 4.42 -35.31
N ARG A 147 17.99 5.21 -35.97
CA ARG A 147 18.08 5.41 -37.41
C ARG A 147 19.38 6.10 -37.82
N ILE A 148 19.80 7.14 -37.09
CA ILE A 148 21.07 7.84 -37.33
C ILE A 148 22.24 6.87 -37.18
N TYR A 149 22.25 6.06 -36.12
CA TYR A 149 23.28 5.06 -35.91
C TYR A 149 23.30 4.00 -37.03
N SER A 150 22.14 3.52 -37.48
CA SER A 150 22.06 2.57 -38.60
C SER A 150 22.67 3.11 -39.90
N VAL A 151 22.52 4.41 -40.17
CA VAL A 151 23.15 5.06 -41.33
C VAL A 151 24.67 5.14 -41.17
N ALA A 152 25.17 5.44 -39.97
CA ALA A 152 26.61 5.43 -39.69
C ALA A 152 27.20 4.02 -39.82
N GLU A 153 26.44 2.99 -39.43
CA GLU A 153 26.84 1.60 -39.56
C GLU A 153 26.88 1.15 -41.04
N GLU A 154 25.87 1.51 -41.84
CA GLU A 154 25.86 1.30 -43.29
C GLU A 154 27.05 2.01 -43.98
N ALA A 155 27.33 3.26 -43.60
CA ALA A 155 28.45 4.03 -44.15
C ALA A 155 29.82 3.41 -43.80
N ASN A 156 29.97 2.85 -42.59
CA ASN A 156 31.18 2.13 -42.19
C ASN A 156 31.36 0.83 -42.99
N GLN A 157 30.28 0.07 -43.20
CA GLN A 157 30.30 -1.15 -44.03
C GLN A 157 30.71 -0.85 -45.48
N GLN A 158 30.27 0.29 -46.02
CA GLN A 158 30.64 0.78 -47.34
C GLN A 158 32.01 1.48 -47.38
N LYS A 159 32.75 1.53 -46.25
CA LYS A 159 34.04 2.22 -46.09
C LYS A 159 34.02 3.70 -46.45
N GLN A 160 32.87 4.35 -46.30
CA GLN A 160 32.68 5.78 -46.57
C GLN A 160 33.10 6.66 -45.38
N ILE A 161 33.14 6.09 -44.17
CA ILE A 161 33.63 6.76 -42.96
C ILE A 161 34.81 6.00 -42.36
N THR A 162 35.59 6.68 -41.52
CA THR A 162 36.71 6.07 -40.81
C THR A 162 36.24 5.24 -39.61
N PRO A 163 37.00 4.20 -39.18
CA PRO A 163 36.66 3.43 -37.98
C PRO A 163 36.55 4.28 -36.71
N VAL A 164 37.27 5.41 -36.65
CA VAL A 164 37.23 6.36 -35.53
C VAL A 164 35.91 7.14 -35.51
N GLU A 165 35.36 7.50 -36.67
CA GLU A 165 34.04 8.15 -36.75
C GLU A 165 32.93 7.17 -36.38
N HIS A 166 33.02 5.93 -36.84
CA HIS A 166 32.08 4.87 -36.45
C HIS A 166 32.09 4.62 -34.94
N SER A 167 33.27 4.52 -34.32
CA SER A 167 33.36 4.29 -32.86
C SER A 167 32.81 5.47 -32.05
N LYS A 168 32.98 6.70 -32.52
CA LYS A 168 32.34 7.89 -31.92
C LYS A 168 30.82 7.83 -32.02
N ALA A 169 30.28 7.45 -33.17
CA ALA A 169 28.83 7.29 -33.36
C ALA A 169 28.25 6.20 -32.46
N LEU A 170 28.94 5.05 -32.35
CA LEU A 170 28.56 3.97 -31.43
C LEU A 170 28.56 4.43 -29.96
N LEU A 171 29.61 5.14 -29.54
CA LEU A 171 29.71 5.64 -28.18
C LEU A 171 28.57 6.61 -27.86
N LEU A 172 28.29 7.56 -28.77
CA LEU A 172 27.18 8.50 -28.60
C LEU A 172 25.84 7.76 -28.46
N TYR A 173 25.56 6.81 -29.37
CA TYR A 173 24.34 6.01 -29.34
C TYR A 173 24.21 5.23 -28.02
N GLN A 174 25.27 4.55 -27.57
CA GLN A 174 25.26 3.80 -26.31
C GLN A 174 25.05 4.71 -25.10
N THR A 175 25.69 5.89 -25.07
CA THR A 175 25.50 6.84 -23.95
C THR A 175 24.07 7.36 -23.86
N GLN A 176 23.43 7.64 -25.00
CA GLN A 176 22.04 8.06 -25.06
C GLN A 176 21.10 6.93 -24.61
N LEU A 177 21.32 5.71 -25.08
CA LEU A 177 20.53 4.54 -24.70
C LEU A 177 20.59 4.28 -23.19
N LEU A 178 21.78 4.40 -22.58
CA LEU A 178 21.93 4.31 -21.13
C LEU A 178 21.18 5.43 -20.40
N ALA A 179 21.23 6.67 -20.90
CA ALA A 179 20.47 7.79 -20.31
C ALA A 179 18.96 7.51 -20.35
N HIS A 180 18.42 7.09 -21.50
CA HIS A 180 17.01 6.74 -21.66
C HIS A 180 16.57 5.61 -20.72
N ASP A 181 17.41 4.57 -20.58
CA ASP A 181 17.17 3.48 -19.64
C ASP A 181 17.17 3.94 -18.18
N THR A 182 18.07 4.87 -17.80
CA THR A 182 18.06 5.43 -16.44
C THR A 182 16.79 6.22 -16.15
N GLU A 183 16.31 7.02 -17.11
CA GLU A 183 15.07 7.77 -16.94
C GLU A 183 13.85 6.85 -16.80
N ARG A 184 13.78 5.78 -17.59
CA ARG A 184 12.73 4.74 -17.46
C ARG A 184 12.74 4.08 -16.09
N ARG A 185 13.92 3.75 -15.56
CA ARG A 185 14.06 3.16 -14.21
C ARG A 185 13.62 4.14 -13.13
N LEU A 186 14.00 5.41 -13.24
CA LEU A 186 13.57 6.45 -12.30
C LEU A 186 12.05 6.63 -12.35
N PHE A 187 11.44 6.60 -13.54
CA PHE A 187 9.99 6.64 -13.68
C PHE A 187 9.32 5.43 -13.01
N ALA A 188 9.84 4.22 -13.21
CA ALA A 188 9.32 3.02 -12.55
C ALA A 188 9.42 3.08 -11.01
N GLN A 189 10.54 3.61 -10.48
CA GLN A 189 10.70 3.84 -9.04
C GLN A 189 9.64 4.81 -8.50
N LYS A 190 9.36 5.90 -9.22
CA LYS A 190 8.31 6.85 -8.83
C LYS A 190 6.92 6.22 -8.84
N ILE A 191 6.64 5.26 -9.74
CA ILE A 191 5.35 4.53 -9.70
C ILE A 191 5.24 3.72 -8.41
N ILE A 192 6.32 3.06 -7.99
CA ILE A 192 6.34 2.31 -6.73
C ILE A 192 6.13 3.24 -5.53
N GLU A 193 6.74 4.43 -5.54
CA GLU A 193 6.54 5.44 -4.49
C GLU A 193 5.08 5.94 -4.45
N LEU A 194 4.47 6.16 -5.61
CA LEU A 194 3.06 6.54 -5.74
C LEU A 194 2.14 5.41 -5.23
N GLU A 195 2.42 4.16 -5.60
CA GLU A 195 1.69 2.98 -5.10
C GLU A 195 1.78 2.87 -3.58
N ARG A 196 2.96 3.16 -3.01
CA ARG A 196 3.15 3.20 -1.56
C ARG A 196 2.32 4.30 -0.91
N LEU A 197 2.29 5.49 -1.51
CA LEU A 197 1.51 6.63 -1.02
C LEU A 197 0.01 6.31 -1.07
N ALA A 198 -0.46 5.70 -2.16
CA ALA A 198 -1.85 5.28 -2.35
C ALA A 198 -2.25 4.06 -1.50
N ARG A 199 -1.30 3.43 -0.80
CA ARG A 199 -1.51 2.18 -0.03
C ARG A 199 -1.99 1.01 -0.90
N PHE A 200 -1.58 0.96 -2.17
CA PHE A 200 -2.15 0.09 -3.21
C PHE A 200 -2.05 -1.41 -2.92
N ASN A 201 -0.98 -1.86 -2.27
CA ASN A 201 -0.75 -3.26 -1.91
C ASN A 201 -0.95 -3.52 -0.42
N TYR A 202 -1.66 -2.64 0.29
CA TYR A 202 -1.87 -2.81 1.72
C TYR A 202 -2.90 -3.93 1.94
N PRO A 203 -2.61 -4.94 2.76
CA PRO A 203 -3.55 -6.03 3.02
C PRO A 203 -4.72 -5.50 3.88
N THR A 204 -5.79 -5.07 3.22
CA THR A 204 -7.03 -4.65 3.86
C THR A 204 -7.76 -5.82 4.51
N ASP A 205 -7.58 -7.04 4.00
CA ASP A 205 -8.20 -8.27 4.51
C ASP A 205 -7.78 -8.59 5.96
N LEU A 206 -6.60 -8.13 6.39
CA LEU A 206 -6.15 -8.28 7.79
C LEU A 206 -6.92 -7.37 8.75
N LEU A 207 -7.46 -6.26 8.26
CA LEU A 207 -8.26 -5.31 9.05
C LEU A 207 -9.72 -5.77 9.10
N GLU A 208 -10.26 -6.33 8.01
CA GLU A 208 -11.61 -6.92 7.97
C GLU A 208 -11.75 -8.20 8.82
N ASN A 209 -10.72 -9.04 8.89
CA ASN A 209 -10.79 -10.23 9.75
C ASN A 209 -10.88 -9.89 11.24
N GLN A 210 -10.29 -8.79 11.72
CA GLN A 210 -10.44 -8.38 13.13
C GLN A 210 -11.88 -7.98 13.50
N THR A 211 -12.67 -7.53 12.53
CA THR A 211 -14.11 -7.25 12.70
C THR A 211 -14.96 -8.51 12.90
N GLU A 212 -14.59 -9.66 12.32
CA GLU A 212 -15.36 -10.92 12.50
C GLU A 212 -15.21 -11.48 13.92
N TRP A 213 -14.02 -11.39 14.52
CA TRP A 213 -13.80 -11.84 15.91
C TRP A 213 -14.56 -10.98 16.94
N ALA A 214 -14.80 -9.70 16.63
CA ALA A 214 -15.59 -8.80 17.48
C ALA A 214 -17.11 -9.07 17.42
N GLN A 215 -17.60 -9.79 16.39
CA GLN A 215 -19.02 -10.10 16.22
C GLN A 215 -19.46 -11.40 16.92
N HIS A 216 -18.54 -12.18 17.48
CA HIS A 216 -18.90 -13.32 18.32
C HIS A 216 -19.14 -12.86 19.77
N PRO A 217 -20.40 -12.79 20.25
CA PRO A 217 -20.64 -12.56 21.67
C PRO A 217 -20.02 -13.72 22.44
N LYS A 218 -19.10 -13.39 23.36
CA LYS A 218 -18.56 -14.37 24.33
C LYS A 218 -19.74 -15.16 24.93
N PRO A 219 -19.64 -16.50 25.04
CA PRO A 219 -20.69 -17.30 25.66
C PRO A 219 -20.97 -16.74 27.05
N LYS A 220 -22.24 -16.46 27.32
CA LYS A 220 -22.71 -16.02 28.64
C LYS A 220 -22.38 -17.14 29.64
N LEU A 221 -21.44 -16.87 30.54
CA LEU A 221 -21.25 -17.63 31.78
C LEU A 221 -22.25 -17.14 32.82
#